data_AF-D9PWF9-F1
#
_entry.id   AF-D9PWF9-F1
#
_cell.length_a   1.000
_cell.length_b   1.000
_cell.length_c   1.000
_cell.angle_alpha   90.00
_cell.angle_beta   90.00
_cell.angle_gamma   90.00
#
_symmetry.space_group_name_H-M   'P 1'
#
loop_
_entity.id
_entity.type
_entity.pdbx_description
1 polymer ?
#
loop_
_entity_poly.entity_id
_entity_poly.type
_entity_poly.pdbx_seq_one_letter_code
_entity_poly.pdbx_strand_id
1 'polypeptide(L)'
;MYSVRLITPGEKDEILAELSRLRLFERKASLHGACVKLLTDDVSFKEEWEDNFRFMSEDVRPHAKVFAVSDGGDLEVLYEANSKTVIIKNCDYYGWVKSIALAAVADFFEEYHSEHRRYSVHGSALDREGAGLAIIGPPGTGKTTLTYGLLLDGAYSYVSDDWFFTRLLENGVLVYASEKNSYIRDDIGMVWKEYSSLLESVKLDARSRGVADVGMLFGGRIRESTTLKRVVLLERNPDNPPMRRLDPEEGLKYLLENDFCNPHQLVRDERKMGLRRRFFSELLGRVELHILNTIETPARSLERLKKLDR
;
A
#
# COMPACT_ATOMS: atom_id res chain seq x y z
N MET A 1 11.74 11.84 2.68
CA MET A 1 10.60 11.43 3.51
C MET A 1 9.80 12.70 3.78
N TYR A 2 8.47 12.67 3.68
CA TYR A 2 7.64 13.84 3.95
C TYR A 2 7.13 13.80 5.39
N SER A 3 6.68 14.95 5.90
CA SER A 3 5.97 15.07 7.16
C SER A 3 4.57 15.60 6.92
N VAL A 4 3.59 15.10 7.67
CA VAL A 4 2.19 15.51 7.55
C VAL A 4 1.88 16.52 8.65
N ARG A 5 1.38 17.70 8.27
CA ARG A 5 0.83 18.69 9.20
C ARG A 5 -0.69 18.55 9.24
N LEU A 6 -1.22 18.21 10.42
CA LEU A 6 -2.66 18.23 10.64
C LEU A 6 -3.15 19.68 10.65
N ILE A 7 -4.24 19.94 9.93
CA ILE A 7 -4.85 21.28 9.82
C ILE A 7 -6.30 21.23 10.27
N THR A 8 -6.79 22.39 10.71
CA THR A 8 -8.20 22.57 11.09
C THR A 8 -9.11 22.70 9.86
N PRO A 9 -10.43 22.52 10.01
CA PRO A 9 -11.39 22.81 8.95
C PRO A 9 -11.28 24.23 8.39
N GLY A 10 -11.03 25.23 9.25
CA GLY A 10 -10.89 26.64 8.86
C GLY A 10 -9.65 26.90 8.00
N GLU A 11 -8.48 26.44 8.44
CA GLU A 11 -7.24 26.51 7.63
C GLU A 11 -7.42 25.82 6.28
N LYS A 12 -8.07 24.64 6.27
CA LYS A 12 -8.38 23.92 5.03
C LYS A 12 -9.28 24.76 4.12
N ASP A 13 -10.32 25.41 4.65
CA ASP A 13 -11.23 26.24 3.84
C ASP A 13 -10.51 27.45 3.23
N GLU A 14 -9.60 28.09 3.97
CA GLU A 14 -8.74 29.19 3.46
C GLU A 14 -7.87 28.71 2.30
N ILE A 15 -7.16 27.60 2.47
CA ILE A 15 -6.30 27.05 1.41
C ILE A 15 -7.13 26.65 0.17
N LEU A 16 -8.30 26.01 0.37
CA LEU A 16 -9.16 25.63 -0.74
C LEU A 16 -9.73 26.84 -1.50
N ALA A 17 -9.96 27.97 -0.82
CA ALA A 17 -10.37 29.20 -1.48
C ALA A 17 -9.29 29.73 -2.44
N GLU A 18 -8.01 29.59 -2.11
CA GLU A 18 -6.90 29.91 -3.00
C GLU A 18 -6.83 28.94 -4.19
N LEU A 19 -6.90 27.63 -3.92
CA LEU A 19 -6.83 26.58 -4.95
C LEU A 19 -8.02 26.61 -5.92
N SER A 20 -9.17 27.16 -5.51
CA SER A 20 -10.37 27.28 -6.36
C SER A 20 -10.15 28.11 -7.63
N ARG A 21 -9.07 28.90 -7.70
CA ARG A 21 -8.71 29.72 -8.86
C ARG A 21 -7.92 28.95 -9.92
N LEU A 22 -7.39 27.78 -9.55
CA LEU A 22 -6.58 26.94 -10.43
C LEU A 22 -7.47 26.11 -11.34
N ARG A 23 -6.99 25.85 -12.55
CA ARG A 23 -7.60 24.86 -13.45
C ARG A 23 -6.96 23.52 -13.14
N LEU A 24 -7.69 22.67 -12.41
CA LEU A 24 -7.21 21.36 -12.01
C LEU A 24 -7.83 20.26 -12.86
N PHE A 25 -7.03 19.26 -13.21
CA PHE A 25 -7.51 17.96 -13.65
C PHE A 25 -8.16 17.23 -12.48
N GLU A 26 -9.34 16.66 -12.71
CA GLU A 26 -10.08 15.93 -11.68
C GLU A 26 -10.26 14.48 -12.08
N ARG A 27 -9.94 13.54 -11.18
CA ARG A 27 -10.18 12.12 -11.40
C ARG A 27 -10.65 11.42 -10.13
N LYS A 28 -11.65 10.55 -10.27
CA LYS A 28 -12.13 9.71 -9.18
C LYS A 28 -11.64 8.28 -9.33
N ALA A 29 -11.26 7.70 -8.20
CA ALA A 29 -10.86 6.31 -8.10
C ALA A 29 -11.63 5.57 -7.00
N SER A 30 -11.79 4.26 -7.20
CA SER A 30 -12.30 3.32 -6.22
C SER A 30 -11.14 2.64 -5.51
N LEU A 31 -10.94 2.99 -4.25
CA LEU A 31 -9.98 2.35 -3.35
C LEU A 31 -10.78 1.46 -2.40
N HIS A 32 -11.00 0.20 -2.81
CA HIS A 32 -11.82 -0.78 -2.10
C HIS A 32 -13.21 -0.26 -1.69
N GLY A 33 -13.91 0.36 -2.64
CA GLY A 33 -15.25 0.93 -2.44
C GLY A 33 -15.25 2.36 -1.90
N ALA A 34 -14.14 2.88 -1.39
CA ALA A 34 -14.02 4.31 -1.09
C ALA A 34 -13.76 5.10 -2.38
N CYS A 35 -14.68 5.98 -2.74
CA CYS A 35 -14.46 7.03 -3.72
C CYS A 35 -13.42 8.06 -3.22
N VAL A 36 -12.28 8.16 -3.90
CA VAL A 36 -11.27 9.21 -3.69
C VAL A 36 -11.19 10.09 -4.92
N LYS A 37 -11.22 11.41 -4.74
CA LYS A 37 -11.06 12.38 -5.84
C LYS A 37 -9.68 13.01 -5.79
N LEU A 38 -8.88 12.80 -6.84
CA LEU A 38 -7.67 13.54 -7.13
C LEU A 38 -8.04 14.86 -7.84
N LEU A 39 -7.42 15.95 -7.41
CA LEU A 39 -7.41 17.25 -8.08
C LEU A 39 -5.96 17.68 -8.24
N THR A 40 -5.49 17.83 -9.47
CA THR A 40 -4.07 18.06 -9.76
C THR A 40 -3.85 19.05 -10.91
N ASP A 41 -2.79 19.85 -10.84
CA ASP A 41 -2.32 20.66 -11.97
C ASP A 41 -1.29 19.90 -12.84
N ASP A 42 -0.76 18.78 -12.35
CA ASP A 42 0.12 17.88 -13.09
C ASP A 42 -0.69 16.83 -13.88
N VAL A 43 -0.54 16.85 -15.20
CA VAL A 43 -1.18 15.89 -16.13
C VAL A 43 -0.63 14.47 -15.98
N SER A 44 0.64 14.32 -15.62
CA SER A 44 1.27 13.01 -15.42
C SER A 44 0.61 12.31 -14.23
N PHE A 45 0.47 13.02 -13.10
CA PHE A 45 -0.21 12.47 -11.92
C PHE A 45 -1.65 12.04 -12.23
N LYS A 46 -2.35 12.78 -13.10
CA LYS A 46 -3.67 12.38 -13.58
C LYS A 46 -3.62 11.06 -14.36
N GLU A 47 -2.69 10.91 -15.30
CA GLU A 47 -2.51 9.68 -16.09
C GLU A 47 -2.12 8.49 -15.20
N GLU A 48 -1.12 8.65 -14.34
CA GLU A 48 -0.67 7.59 -13.43
C GLU A 48 -1.74 7.20 -12.42
N TRP A 49 -2.62 8.13 -12.03
CA TRP A 49 -3.78 7.85 -11.19
C TRP A 49 -4.82 6.97 -11.89
N GLU A 50 -5.14 7.28 -13.15
CA GLU A 50 -6.06 6.48 -13.97
C GLU A 50 -5.51 5.09 -14.27
N ASP A 51 -4.20 4.98 -14.48
CA ASP A 51 -3.54 3.70 -14.73
C ASP A 51 -3.48 2.86 -13.44
N ASN A 52 -3.19 3.48 -12.30
CA ASN A 52 -2.93 2.75 -11.06
C ASN A 52 -4.20 2.30 -10.32
N PHE A 53 -5.30 3.07 -10.41
CA PHE A 53 -6.52 2.79 -9.64
C PHE A 53 -7.73 2.44 -10.52
N ARG A 54 -8.71 1.77 -9.93
CA ARG A 54 -9.99 1.49 -10.60
C ARG A 54 -10.81 2.76 -10.71
N PHE A 55 -11.49 2.94 -11.85
CA PHE A 55 -12.41 4.04 -12.06
C PHE A 55 -13.55 4.06 -11.03
N MET A 56 -14.03 5.25 -10.69
CA MET A 56 -15.22 5.47 -9.88
C MET A 56 -16.17 6.44 -10.59
N SER A 57 -17.47 6.15 -10.55
CA SER A 57 -18.49 6.99 -11.20
C SER A 57 -18.46 8.44 -10.69
N GLU A 58 -18.71 9.38 -11.60
CA GLU A 58 -18.80 10.80 -11.29
C GLU A 58 -20.03 11.16 -10.43
N ASP A 59 -21.05 10.31 -10.40
CA ASP A 59 -22.23 10.51 -9.56
C ASP A 59 -21.93 10.25 -8.07
N VAL A 60 -20.88 9.46 -7.78
CA VAL A 60 -20.48 9.16 -6.41
C VAL A 60 -19.75 10.36 -5.80
N ARG A 61 -20.19 10.77 -4.60
CA ARG A 61 -19.52 11.81 -3.82
C ARG A 61 -18.22 11.27 -3.21
N PRO A 62 -17.12 12.02 -3.24
CA PRO A 62 -15.85 11.57 -2.70
C PRO A 62 -15.90 11.46 -1.17
N HIS A 63 -15.39 10.34 -0.65
CA HIS A 63 -15.15 10.13 0.79
C HIS A 63 -13.83 10.77 1.24
N ALA A 64 -12.88 10.92 0.33
CA ALA A 64 -11.64 11.66 0.53
C ALA A 64 -11.28 12.47 -0.73
N LYS A 65 -10.58 13.59 -0.53
CA LYS A 65 -10.08 14.44 -1.61
C LYS A 65 -8.57 14.59 -1.47
N VAL A 66 -7.87 14.54 -2.58
CA VAL A 66 -6.42 14.73 -2.65
C VAL A 66 -6.14 15.85 -3.63
N PHE A 67 -5.66 16.98 -3.13
CA PHE A 67 -5.11 18.06 -3.95
C PHE A 67 -3.61 17.80 -4.10
N ALA A 68 -3.11 17.67 -5.33
CA ALA A 68 -1.68 17.57 -5.63
C ALA A 68 -1.34 18.72 -6.56
N VAL A 69 -0.77 19.80 -6.02
CA VAL A 69 -0.62 21.08 -6.73
C VAL A 69 0.78 21.64 -6.54
N SER A 70 1.20 22.52 -7.44
CA SER A 70 2.48 23.22 -7.35
C SER A 70 2.26 24.73 -7.22
N ASP A 71 2.88 25.34 -6.22
CA ASP A 71 2.96 26.80 -6.05
C ASP A 71 4.41 27.32 -6.11
N GLY A 72 5.37 26.44 -6.42
CA GLY A 72 6.80 26.75 -6.54
C GLY A 72 7.56 26.81 -5.21
N GLY A 73 6.90 26.49 -4.10
CA GLY A 73 7.52 26.40 -2.78
C GLY A 73 8.14 25.03 -2.47
N ASP A 74 8.37 24.78 -1.18
CA ASP A 74 8.84 23.50 -0.69
C ASP A 74 7.70 22.45 -0.62
N LEU A 75 8.09 21.17 -0.57
CA LEU A 75 7.15 20.07 -0.35
C LEU A 75 6.40 20.25 0.97
N GLU A 76 5.08 20.34 0.90
CA GLU A 76 4.21 20.40 2.08
C GLU A 76 3.08 19.36 1.94
N VAL A 77 2.82 18.61 3.02
CA VAL A 77 1.69 17.67 3.08
C VAL A 77 0.80 18.06 4.25
N LEU A 78 -0.43 18.45 3.94
CA LEU A 78 -1.44 18.87 4.89
C LEU A 78 -2.60 17.89 4.91
N TYR A 79 -3.17 17.67 6.09
CA TYR A 79 -4.31 16.78 6.22
C TYR A 79 -5.37 17.32 7.18
N GLU A 80 -6.61 17.45 6.68
CA GLU A 80 -7.79 17.77 7.48
C GLU A 80 -8.62 16.48 7.69
N ALA A 81 -8.66 16.03 8.94
CA ALA A 81 -9.16 14.70 9.29
C ALA A 81 -10.68 14.56 9.28
N ASN A 82 -11.48 15.64 9.40
CA ASN A 82 -12.94 15.50 9.43
C ASN A 82 -13.51 15.24 8.03
N SER A 83 -13.09 16.02 7.04
CA SER A 83 -13.51 15.88 5.65
C SER A 83 -12.62 14.97 4.81
N LYS A 84 -11.57 14.41 5.42
CA LYS A 84 -10.55 13.55 4.77
C LYS A 84 -9.96 14.25 3.54
N THR A 85 -9.58 15.51 3.72
CA THR A 85 -8.98 16.34 2.67
C THR A 85 -7.47 16.39 2.85
N VAL A 86 -6.74 15.89 1.85
CA VAL A 86 -5.29 15.97 1.76
C VAL A 86 -4.92 17.09 0.78
N ILE A 87 -3.94 17.91 1.16
CA ILE A 87 -3.32 18.90 0.26
C ILE A 87 -1.82 18.61 0.22
N ILE A 88 -1.32 18.28 -0.96
CA ILE A 88 0.07 17.97 -1.27
C ILE A 88 0.56 19.10 -2.17
N LYS A 89 1.45 19.94 -1.65
CA LYS A 89 2.08 21.02 -2.40
C LYS A 89 3.48 20.63 -2.85
N ASN A 90 3.84 21.01 -4.08
CA ASN A 90 5.19 20.91 -4.64
C ASN A 90 5.79 19.49 -4.55
N CYS A 91 4.95 18.47 -4.78
CA CYS A 91 5.40 17.09 -4.84
C CYS A 91 5.74 16.70 -6.28
N ASP A 92 6.93 16.17 -6.47
CA ASP A 92 7.45 15.71 -7.77
C ASP A 92 7.34 14.18 -7.96
N TYR A 93 6.70 13.49 -7.01
CA TYR A 93 6.75 12.05 -6.91
C TYR A 93 5.37 11.43 -6.71
N TYR A 94 4.84 10.85 -7.78
CA TYR A 94 3.53 10.18 -7.80
C TYR A 94 3.39 9.09 -6.72
N GLY A 95 4.46 8.36 -6.43
CA GLY A 95 4.46 7.34 -5.38
C GLY A 95 4.05 7.87 -4.00
N TRP A 96 4.29 9.15 -3.69
CA TRP A 96 3.77 9.77 -2.47
C TRP A 96 2.29 10.13 -2.59
N VAL A 97 1.86 10.67 -3.74
CA VAL A 97 0.45 10.97 -4.00
C VAL A 97 -0.43 9.73 -3.81
N LYS A 98 -0.07 8.60 -4.43
CA LYS A 98 -0.81 7.33 -4.27
C LYS A 98 -0.83 6.85 -2.82
N SER A 99 0.31 6.92 -2.13
CA SER A 99 0.45 6.36 -0.77
C SER A 99 -0.30 7.20 0.26
N ILE A 100 -0.28 8.53 0.11
CA ILE A 100 -1.04 9.44 0.97
C ILE A 100 -2.55 9.27 0.74
N ALA A 101 -2.99 9.06 -0.51
CA ALA A 101 -4.38 8.76 -0.81
C ALA A 101 -4.86 7.46 -0.13
N LEU A 102 -4.06 6.39 -0.20
CA LEU A 102 -4.31 5.13 0.49
C LEU A 102 -4.37 5.30 2.01
N ALA A 103 -3.49 6.15 2.55
CA ALA A 103 -3.50 6.47 3.97
C ALA A 103 -4.74 7.27 4.40
N ALA A 104 -5.22 8.20 3.58
CA ALA A 104 -6.47 8.93 3.84
C ALA A 104 -7.69 7.99 3.84
N VAL A 105 -7.72 7.01 2.94
CA VAL A 105 -8.75 5.97 2.92
C VAL A 105 -8.64 5.05 4.13
N ALA A 106 -7.43 4.67 4.54
CA ALA A 106 -7.23 3.89 5.74
C ALA A 106 -7.74 4.63 7.00
N ASP A 107 -7.41 5.91 7.13
CA ASP A 107 -7.90 6.75 8.22
C ASP A 107 -9.43 6.83 8.24
N PHE A 108 -10.06 6.96 7.06
CA PHE A 108 -11.50 6.91 6.89
C PHE A 108 -12.11 5.55 7.30
N PHE A 109 -11.53 4.44 6.85
CA PHE A 109 -12.04 3.10 7.18
C PHE A 109 -11.91 2.73 8.65
N GLU A 110 -10.88 3.22 9.34
CA GLU A 110 -10.69 2.95 10.77
C GLU A 110 -11.82 3.50 11.65
N GLU A 111 -12.54 4.54 11.20
CA GLU A 111 -13.69 5.14 11.88
C GLU A 111 -14.98 4.33 11.74
N TYR A 112 -15.04 3.36 10.83
CA TYR A 112 -16.23 2.53 10.67
C TYR A 112 -16.38 1.55 11.83
N HIS A 113 -17.53 1.64 12.51
CA HIS A 113 -18.00 0.64 13.47
C HIS A 113 -19.13 -0.20 12.85
N SER A 114 -18.80 -0.96 11.81
CA SER A 114 -19.76 -1.86 11.15
C SER A 114 -19.08 -3.12 10.65
N GLU A 115 -19.88 -4.07 10.15
CA GLU A 115 -19.35 -5.26 9.47
C GLU A 115 -18.50 -4.92 8.24
N HIS A 116 -18.69 -3.72 7.65
CA HIS A 116 -17.90 -3.22 6.53
C HIS A 116 -16.57 -2.60 6.94
N ARG A 117 -16.21 -2.60 8.23
CA ARG A 117 -14.92 -2.10 8.70
C ARG A 117 -13.77 -2.76 7.93
N ARG A 118 -12.81 -1.94 7.52
CA ARG A 118 -11.57 -2.38 6.88
C ARG A 118 -10.38 -1.81 7.63
N TYR A 119 -9.29 -2.55 7.63
CA TYR A 119 -7.99 -2.06 8.08
C TYR A 119 -7.00 -2.16 6.94
N SER A 120 -5.96 -1.33 6.97
CA SER A 120 -4.90 -1.36 5.97
C SER A 120 -3.63 -1.99 6.51
N VAL A 121 -2.89 -2.64 5.61
CA VAL A 121 -1.54 -3.12 5.83
C VAL A 121 -0.67 -2.58 4.71
N HIS A 122 0.48 -2.02 5.07
CA HIS A 122 1.53 -1.67 4.11
C HIS A 122 2.46 -2.87 3.95
N GLY A 123 2.29 -3.57 2.84
CA GLY A 123 2.89 -4.86 2.55
C GLY A 123 2.27 -5.46 1.29
N SER A 124 2.86 -6.54 0.79
CA SER A 124 2.32 -7.26 -0.36
C SER A 124 1.42 -8.41 0.08
N ALA A 125 0.49 -8.80 -0.77
CA ALA A 125 -0.31 -10.01 -0.64
C ALA A 125 -0.29 -10.82 -1.94
N LEU A 126 -0.18 -12.14 -1.80
CA LEU A 126 -0.27 -13.11 -2.89
C LEU A 126 -1.33 -14.15 -2.56
N ASP A 127 -1.86 -14.81 -3.58
CA ASP A 127 -2.77 -15.95 -3.45
C ASP A 127 -2.11 -17.21 -4.02
N ARG A 128 -2.21 -18.33 -3.29
CA ARG A 128 -1.88 -19.66 -3.79
C ARG A 128 -3.08 -20.56 -3.53
N GLU A 129 -3.85 -20.85 -4.58
CA GLU A 129 -5.04 -21.72 -4.50
C GLU A 129 -6.07 -21.29 -3.43
N GLY A 130 -6.27 -19.98 -3.24
CA GLY A 130 -7.17 -19.44 -2.22
C GLY A 130 -6.53 -19.27 -0.83
N ALA A 131 -5.29 -19.71 -0.64
CA ALA A 131 -4.50 -19.47 0.56
C ALA A 131 -3.63 -18.21 0.38
N GLY A 132 -3.97 -17.15 1.09
CA GLY A 132 -3.29 -15.87 1.03
C GLY A 132 -1.99 -15.86 1.86
N LEU A 133 -0.95 -15.28 1.29
CA LEU A 133 0.34 -14.98 1.92
C LEU A 133 0.57 -13.47 1.91
N ALA A 134 0.69 -12.86 3.09
CA ALA A 134 1.13 -11.46 3.22
C ALA A 134 2.61 -11.37 3.57
N ILE A 135 3.31 -10.43 2.95
CA ILE A 135 4.70 -10.10 3.26
C ILE A 135 4.74 -8.65 3.75
N ILE A 136 5.14 -8.46 5.01
CA ILE A 136 5.14 -7.17 5.70
C ILE A 136 6.56 -6.87 6.16
N GLY A 137 6.99 -5.63 6.05
CA GLY A 137 8.31 -5.25 6.53
C GLY A 137 8.65 -3.80 6.20
N PRO A 138 9.67 -3.22 6.86
CA PRO A 138 10.12 -1.87 6.59
C PRO A 138 10.48 -1.63 5.11
N PRO A 139 10.51 -0.38 4.64
CA PRO A 139 11.05 -0.05 3.32
C PRO A 139 12.47 -0.63 3.13
N GLY A 140 12.74 -1.18 1.95
CA GLY A 140 14.08 -1.70 1.62
C GLY A 140 14.41 -3.11 2.13
N THR A 141 13.54 -3.79 2.88
CA THR A 141 13.78 -5.18 3.34
C THR A 141 13.59 -6.25 2.28
N GLY A 142 13.19 -5.89 1.06
CA GLY A 142 13.05 -6.82 -0.07
C GLY A 142 11.63 -7.35 -0.32
N LYS A 143 10.58 -6.71 0.24
CA LYS A 143 9.17 -7.06 0.00
C LYS A 143 8.86 -7.29 -1.48
N THR A 144 8.92 -6.22 -2.29
CA THR A 144 8.63 -6.25 -3.72
C THR A 144 9.48 -7.28 -4.46
N THR A 145 10.78 -7.37 -4.12
CA THR A 145 11.67 -8.38 -4.70
C THR A 145 11.17 -9.80 -4.46
N LEU A 146 10.78 -10.14 -3.23
CA LEU A 146 10.29 -11.48 -2.89
C LEU A 146 8.91 -11.75 -3.49
N THR A 147 8.00 -10.77 -3.45
CA THR A 147 6.66 -10.85 -4.07
C THR A 147 6.76 -11.20 -5.55
N TYR A 148 7.59 -10.47 -6.30
CA TYR A 148 7.79 -10.71 -7.73
C TYR A 148 8.49 -12.05 -7.99
N GLY A 149 9.46 -12.43 -7.14
CA GLY A 149 10.09 -13.75 -7.23
C GLY A 149 9.12 -14.92 -7.03
N LEU A 150 8.09 -14.76 -6.18
CA LEU A 150 7.03 -15.74 -6.01
C LEU A 150 6.11 -15.79 -7.24
N LEU A 151 5.84 -14.64 -7.86
CA LEU A 151 4.96 -14.55 -9.04
C LEU A 151 5.55 -15.17 -10.31
N LEU A 152 6.86 -15.44 -10.35
CA LEU A 152 7.48 -16.28 -11.37
C LEU A 152 7.00 -17.73 -11.33
N ASP A 153 6.54 -18.20 -10.16
CA ASP A 153 5.90 -19.50 -10.03
C ASP A 153 4.41 -19.38 -10.38
N GLY A 154 3.97 -20.18 -11.37
CA GLY A 154 2.62 -20.16 -11.92
C GLY A 154 1.52 -20.51 -10.91
N ALA A 155 1.87 -21.10 -9.76
CA ALA A 155 0.93 -21.41 -8.70
C ALA A 155 0.50 -20.18 -7.87
N TYR A 156 1.23 -19.07 -7.95
CA TYR A 156 0.87 -17.84 -7.25
C TYR A 156 0.06 -16.92 -8.16
N SER A 157 -0.87 -16.17 -7.57
CA SER A 157 -1.58 -15.07 -8.21
C SER A 157 -1.32 -13.78 -7.46
N TYR A 158 -1.23 -12.68 -8.21
CA TYR A 158 -1.04 -11.34 -7.67
C TYR A 158 -2.31 -10.86 -6.97
N VAL A 159 -2.18 -10.31 -5.75
CA VAL A 159 -3.25 -9.55 -5.08
C VAL A 159 -2.83 -8.10 -4.94
N SER A 160 -1.67 -7.86 -4.32
CA SER A 160 -1.07 -6.52 -4.21
C SER A 160 0.43 -6.60 -3.87
N ASP A 161 1.22 -5.61 -4.27
CA ASP A 161 2.66 -5.53 -3.97
C ASP A 161 3.05 -4.58 -2.84
N ASP A 162 2.20 -3.60 -2.50
CA ASP A 162 2.61 -2.47 -1.64
C ASP A 162 1.62 -2.16 -0.52
N TRP A 163 0.33 -2.30 -0.78
CA TRP A 163 -0.72 -2.01 0.18
C TRP A 163 -1.89 -2.98 0.02
N PHE A 164 -2.58 -3.36 1.09
CA PHE A 164 -3.82 -4.09 0.96
C PHE A 164 -4.79 -3.75 2.08
N PHE A 165 -6.08 -3.95 1.82
CA PHE A 165 -7.12 -3.84 2.83
C PHE A 165 -7.47 -5.21 3.39
N THR A 166 -7.90 -5.22 4.64
CA THR A 166 -8.27 -6.44 5.37
C THR A 166 -9.65 -6.31 5.98
N ARG A 167 -10.35 -7.43 6.07
CA ARG A 167 -11.56 -7.59 6.89
C ARG A 167 -11.36 -8.78 7.80
N LEU A 168 -11.57 -8.57 9.08
CA LEU A 168 -11.59 -9.63 10.09
C LEU A 168 -13.00 -10.20 10.16
N LEU A 169 -13.15 -11.50 9.87
CA LEU A 169 -14.38 -12.27 10.00
C LEU A 169 -14.21 -13.31 11.10
N GLU A 170 -15.31 -13.83 11.63
CA GLU A 170 -15.26 -14.89 12.65
C GLU A 170 -14.50 -16.14 12.18
N ASN A 171 -14.65 -16.50 10.90
CA ASN A 171 -14.07 -17.71 10.31
C ASN A 171 -12.77 -17.47 9.53
N GLY A 172 -12.22 -16.26 9.53
CA GLY A 172 -10.97 -15.98 8.83
C GLY A 172 -10.67 -14.51 8.58
N VAL A 173 -9.62 -14.26 7.82
CA VAL A 173 -9.19 -12.92 7.44
C VAL A 173 -9.24 -12.80 5.93
N LEU A 174 -10.02 -11.85 5.42
CA LEU A 174 -10.04 -11.54 4.00
C LEU A 174 -9.08 -10.40 3.70
N VAL A 175 -8.34 -10.54 2.61
CA VAL A 175 -7.45 -9.52 2.05
C VAL A 175 -8.01 -9.06 0.71
N TYR A 176 -7.90 -7.77 0.43
CA TYR A 176 -8.38 -7.13 -0.80
C TYR A 176 -7.28 -6.26 -1.39
N ALA A 177 -7.13 -6.32 -2.71
CA ALA A 177 -6.26 -5.43 -3.46
C ALA A 177 -6.67 -3.96 -3.26
N SER A 178 -5.72 -3.06 -3.06
CA SER A 178 -5.99 -1.61 -3.03
C SER A 178 -5.81 -0.95 -4.38
N GLU A 179 -4.78 -1.33 -5.13
CA GLU A 179 -4.49 -0.82 -6.47
C GLU A 179 -5.03 -1.76 -7.57
N LYS A 180 -5.18 -1.23 -8.79
CA LYS A 180 -5.47 -1.98 -10.01
C LYS A 180 -4.19 -2.54 -10.61
N ASN A 181 -3.16 -1.70 -10.64
CA ASN A 181 -1.84 -1.96 -11.20
C ASN A 181 -0.76 -1.80 -10.12
N SER A 182 0.48 -2.10 -10.45
CA SER A 182 1.61 -2.00 -9.51
C SER A 182 2.53 -0.86 -9.92
N TYR A 183 3.05 -0.14 -8.93
CA TYR A 183 4.00 0.95 -9.13
C TYR A 183 5.42 0.45 -8.82
N ILE A 184 6.11 -0.02 -9.87
CA ILE A 184 7.36 -0.77 -9.77
C ILE A 184 8.59 0.09 -9.97
N ARG A 185 9.74 -0.44 -9.51
CA ARG A 185 11.07 0.08 -9.79
C ARG A 185 11.71 -0.66 -10.95
N ASP A 186 12.58 0.02 -11.69
CA ASP A 186 13.41 -0.53 -12.77
C ASP A 186 14.35 -1.67 -12.32
N ASP A 187 14.82 -1.64 -11.07
CA ASP A 187 15.75 -2.62 -10.53
C ASP A 187 15.16 -4.04 -10.40
N ILE A 188 13.84 -4.22 -10.54
CA ILE A 188 13.22 -5.54 -10.46
C ILE A 188 13.72 -6.47 -11.57
N GLY A 189 13.96 -5.93 -12.77
CA GLY A 189 14.49 -6.68 -13.91
C GLY A 189 15.97 -7.05 -13.76
N MET A 190 16.69 -6.40 -12.84
CA MET A 190 18.08 -6.77 -12.52
C MET A 190 18.14 -8.00 -11.63
N VAL A 191 17.17 -8.15 -10.72
CA VAL A 191 17.09 -9.31 -9.82
C VAL A 191 16.41 -10.50 -10.50
N TRP A 192 15.31 -10.25 -11.20
CA TRP A 192 14.51 -11.25 -11.91
C TRP A 192 14.48 -10.88 -13.39
N LYS A 193 15.39 -11.48 -14.17
CA LYS A 193 15.62 -11.14 -15.59
C LYS A 193 14.39 -11.39 -16.47
N GLU A 194 13.48 -12.24 -16.02
CA GLU A 194 12.19 -12.51 -16.65
C GLU A 194 11.32 -11.25 -16.78
N TYR A 195 11.56 -10.22 -15.96
CA TYR A 195 10.84 -8.95 -16.02
C TYR A 195 11.56 -7.85 -16.83
N SER A 196 12.78 -8.09 -17.35
CA SER A 196 13.56 -7.05 -18.04
C SER A 196 12.86 -6.50 -19.29
N SER A 197 12.29 -7.37 -20.13
CA SER A 197 11.61 -6.95 -21.36
C SER A 197 10.28 -6.21 -21.11
N LEU A 198 9.63 -6.46 -19.97
CA LEU A 198 8.43 -5.73 -19.58
C LEU A 198 8.75 -4.30 -19.18
N LEU A 199 9.86 -4.09 -18.46
CA LEU A 199 10.25 -2.75 -18.02
C LEU A 199 10.50 -1.79 -19.19
N GLU A 200 10.82 -2.31 -20.37
CA GLU A 200 10.95 -1.51 -21.60
C GLU A 200 9.64 -0.83 -22.03
N SER A 201 8.48 -1.40 -21.67
CA SER A 201 7.16 -0.83 -22.00
C SER A 201 6.57 0.04 -20.90
N VAL A 202 7.21 0.11 -19.72
CA VAL A 202 6.76 0.92 -18.60
C VAL A 202 7.34 2.33 -18.71
N LYS A 203 6.46 3.35 -18.73
CA LYS A 203 6.89 4.75 -18.64
C LYS A 203 7.41 5.03 -17.23
N LEU A 204 8.72 5.19 -17.09
CA LEU A 204 9.36 5.51 -15.83
C LEU A 204 9.41 7.02 -15.58
N ASP A 205 9.25 7.41 -14.32
CA ASP A 205 9.42 8.76 -13.82
C ASP A 205 10.89 9.09 -13.49
N ALA A 206 11.13 10.30 -12.99
CA ALA A 206 12.47 10.78 -12.62
C ALA A 206 13.12 9.97 -11.48
N ARG A 207 12.38 9.09 -10.78
CA ARG A 207 12.88 8.20 -9.73
C ARG A 207 12.98 6.74 -10.19
N SER A 208 12.99 6.51 -11.51
CA SER A 208 13.02 5.19 -12.13
C SER A 208 11.88 4.28 -11.69
N ARG A 209 10.68 4.85 -11.54
CA ARG A 209 9.46 4.10 -11.20
C ARG A 209 8.33 4.37 -12.17
N GLY A 210 7.46 3.39 -12.36
CA GLY A 210 6.32 3.53 -13.25
C GLY A 210 5.19 2.58 -12.90
N VAL A 211 4.00 2.87 -13.42
CA VAL A 211 2.83 2.00 -13.27
C VAL A 211 2.91 0.90 -14.32
N ALA A 212 2.95 -0.35 -13.88
CA ALA A 212 2.99 -1.53 -14.74
C ALA A 212 1.64 -2.24 -14.75
N ASP A 213 1.18 -2.63 -15.94
CA ASP A 213 -0.02 -3.46 -16.11
C ASP A 213 0.23 -4.87 -15.57
N VAL A 214 -0.33 -5.14 -14.38
CA VAL A 214 -0.15 -6.44 -13.70
C VAL A 214 -0.87 -7.57 -14.43
N GLY A 215 -1.89 -7.25 -15.24
CA GLY A 215 -2.67 -8.23 -16.01
C GLY A 215 -1.84 -8.81 -17.14
N MET A 216 -1.16 -7.95 -17.87
CA MET A 216 -0.18 -8.37 -18.87
C MET A 216 1.01 -9.08 -18.20
N LEU A 217 1.50 -8.53 -17.09
CA LEU A 217 2.70 -9.04 -16.42
C LEU A 217 2.55 -10.47 -15.90
N PHE A 218 1.41 -10.78 -15.28
CA PHE A 218 1.21 -12.09 -14.65
C PHE A 218 0.33 -13.03 -15.48
N GLY A 219 0.05 -12.69 -16.74
CA GLY A 219 -0.78 -13.50 -17.63
C GLY A 219 -2.20 -13.70 -17.11
N GLY A 220 -2.78 -12.64 -16.53
CA GLY A 220 -4.11 -12.67 -15.94
C GLY A 220 -4.21 -13.39 -14.58
N ARG A 221 -3.12 -13.88 -13.99
CA ARG A 221 -3.09 -14.46 -12.63
C ARG A 221 -3.21 -13.37 -11.56
N ILE A 222 -4.37 -12.73 -11.51
CA ILE A 222 -4.71 -11.68 -10.55
C ILE A 222 -5.93 -12.09 -9.75
N ARG A 223 -5.93 -11.73 -8.48
CA ARG A 223 -7.06 -11.87 -7.57
C ARG A 223 -7.35 -10.53 -6.91
N GLU A 224 -8.62 -10.13 -6.94
CA GLU A 224 -9.09 -8.97 -6.19
C GLU A 224 -9.09 -9.21 -4.68
N SER A 225 -9.16 -10.49 -4.26
CA SER A 225 -9.17 -10.88 -2.86
C SER A 225 -8.69 -12.31 -2.64
N THR A 226 -8.28 -12.61 -1.40
CA THR A 226 -7.92 -13.96 -0.93
C THR A 226 -8.22 -14.12 0.56
N THR A 227 -8.18 -15.36 1.07
CA THR A 227 -8.25 -15.64 2.50
C THR A 227 -6.84 -15.75 3.06
N LEU A 228 -6.43 -14.79 3.88
CA LEU A 228 -5.10 -14.78 4.47
C LEU A 228 -4.92 -15.96 5.42
N LYS A 229 -3.94 -16.80 5.12
CA LYS A 229 -3.52 -17.93 5.97
C LYS A 229 -2.22 -17.65 6.68
N ARG A 230 -1.34 -16.84 6.07
CA ARG A 230 0.02 -16.64 6.55
C ARG A 230 0.49 -15.20 6.42
N VAL A 231 1.20 -14.75 7.44
CA VAL A 231 1.95 -13.49 7.42
C VAL A 231 3.43 -13.81 7.60
N VAL A 232 4.26 -13.21 6.75
CA VAL A 232 5.71 -13.24 6.88
C VAL A 232 6.20 -11.80 7.09
N LEU A 233 6.77 -11.55 8.27
CA LEU A 233 7.46 -10.31 8.58
C LEU A 233 8.89 -10.36 8.00
N LEU A 234 9.43 -9.22 7.54
CA LEU A 234 10.79 -9.15 7.00
C LEU A 234 11.71 -8.35 7.89
N GLU A 235 12.82 -8.96 8.32
CA GLU A 235 13.88 -8.27 9.05
C GLU A 235 15.22 -8.34 8.34
N ARG A 236 16.18 -7.55 8.82
CA ARG A 236 17.59 -7.65 8.47
C ARG A 236 18.41 -7.58 9.74
N ASN A 237 18.71 -8.74 10.30
CA ASN A 237 19.47 -8.84 11.54
C ASN A 237 20.49 -9.98 11.44
N PRO A 238 21.80 -9.72 11.36
CA PRO A 238 22.81 -10.77 11.19
C PRO A 238 22.84 -11.79 12.33
N ASP A 239 22.32 -11.44 13.51
CA ASP A 239 22.32 -12.29 14.70
C ASP A 239 21.14 -13.27 14.74
N ASN A 240 20.11 -13.04 13.92
CA ASN A 240 18.92 -13.87 13.86
C ASN A 240 19.03 -14.97 12.80
N PRO A 241 18.38 -16.13 13.00
CA PRO A 241 18.34 -17.17 11.97
C PRO A 241 17.65 -16.66 10.70
N PRO A 242 17.91 -17.28 9.52
CA PRO A 242 17.30 -16.86 8.26
C PRO A 242 15.78 -16.86 8.25
N MET A 243 15.16 -17.72 9.04
CA MET A 243 13.70 -17.81 9.16
C MET A 243 13.32 -18.44 10.49
N ARG A 244 12.27 -17.93 11.12
CA ARG A 244 11.68 -18.50 12.34
C ARG A 244 10.18 -18.26 12.38
N ARG A 245 9.46 -19.14 13.08
CA ARG A 245 8.06 -18.93 13.43
C ARG A 245 7.98 -17.93 14.58
N LEU A 246 6.95 -17.09 14.59
CA LEU A 246 6.67 -16.19 15.70
C LEU A 246 5.33 -16.54 16.33
N ASP A 247 5.19 -16.23 17.61
CA ASP A 247 3.88 -16.07 18.22
C ASP A 247 3.28 -14.67 17.93
N PRO A 248 1.96 -14.49 18.15
CA PRO A 248 1.31 -13.20 17.88
C PRO A 248 1.85 -12.02 18.70
N GLU A 249 2.34 -12.24 19.92
CA GLU A 249 2.86 -11.19 20.79
C GLU A 249 4.22 -10.68 20.30
N GLU A 250 5.11 -11.61 19.91
CA GLU A 250 6.38 -11.29 19.27
C GLU A 250 6.17 -10.51 17.96
N GLY A 251 5.20 -10.95 17.14
CA GLY A 251 4.85 -10.28 15.90
C GLY A 251 4.32 -8.86 16.11
N LEU A 252 3.43 -8.69 17.09
CA LEU A 252 2.89 -7.38 17.42
C LEU A 252 3.98 -6.45 17.96
N LYS A 253 4.86 -6.96 18.83
CA LYS A 253 6.01 -6.21 19.33
C LYS A 253 6.90 -5.73 18.19
N TYR A 254 7.27 -6.62 17.28
CA TYR A 254 8.05 -6.27 16.09
C TYR A 254 7.36 -5.17 15.27
N LEU A 255 6.05 -5.29 15.03
CA LEU A 255 5.31 -4.27 14.27
C LEU A 255 5.31 -2.93 14.99
N LEU A 256 5.11 -2.90 16.31
CA LEU A 256 5.14 -1.65 17.09
C LEU A 256 6.52 -0.98 17.04
N GLU A 257 7.60 -1.76 17.17
CA GLU A 257 8.98 -1.27 17.06
C GLU A 257 9.31 -0.72 15.68
N ASN A 258 8.64 -1.21 14.63
CA ASN A 258 8.84 -0.81 13.25
C ASN A 258 7.70 0.08 12.70
N ASP A 259 6.93 0.74 13.57
CA ASP A 259 5.83 1.64 13.21
C ASP A 259 4.79 1.02 12.26
N PHE A 260 4.39 -0.22 12.57
CA PHE A 260 3.55 -1.09 11.76
C PHE A 260 4.04 -1.28 10.32
N CYS A 261 5.34 -1.04 10.10
CA CYS A 261 5.98 -0.99 8.80
C CYS A 261 5.32 -0.02 7.81
N ASN A 262 4.60 1.00 8.31
CA ASN A 262 3.80 1.91 7.48
C ASN A 262 4.19 3.37 7.75
N PRO A 263 5.02 3.98 6.89
CA PRO A 263 5.48 5.37 7.07
C PRO A 263 4.44 6.42 6.66
N HIS A 264 3.24 6.02 6.23
CA HIS A 264 2.24 6.89 5.60
C HIS A 264 1.07 7.24 6.53
N GLN A 265 1.12 6.86 7.80
CA GLN A 265 0.05 7.14 8.76
C GLN A 265 -0.18 8.64 8.94
N LEU A 266 -1.39 9.11 8.61
CA LEU A 266 -1.73 10.54 8.66
C LEU A 266 -2.08 11.02 10.07
N VAL A 267 -2.83 10.22 10.83
CA VAL A 267 -3.26 10.54 12.20
C VAL A 267 -2.67 9.52 13.17
N ARG A 268 -2.00 10.00 14.23
CA ARG A 268 -1.18 9.18 15.13
C ARG A 268 -1.52 9.39 16.61
N ASP A 269 -2.70 9.90 16.90
CA ASP A 269 -3.15 10.05 18.29
C ASP A 269 -3.27 8.69 19.01
N GLU A 270 -3.36 8.72 20.34
CA GLU A 270 -3.41 7.51 21.17
C GLU A 270 -4.56 6.56 20.77
N ARG A 271 -5.72 7.12 20.40
CA ARG A 271 -6.90 6.34 19.99
C ARG A 271 -6.61 5.59 18.69
N LYS A 272 -6.08 6.28 17.66
CA LYS A 272 -5.72 5.69 16.36
C LYS A 272 -4.66 4.62 16.49
N MET A 273 -3.60 4.90 17.25
CA MET A 273 -2.56 3.91 17.54
C MET A 273 -3.12 2.70 18.29
N GLY A 274 -4.08 2.91 19.20
CA GLY A 274 -4.81 1.86 19.88
C GLY A 274 -5.67 0.99 18.96
N LEU A 275 -6.35 1.59 17.97
CA LEU A 275 -7.13 0.84 16.96
C LEU A 275 -6.21 -0.08 16.14
N ARG A 276 -5.07 0.44 15.67
CA ARG A 276 -4.10 -0.35 14.91
C ARG A 276 -3.47 -1.46 15.73
N ARG A 277 -3.11 -1.20 16.99
CA ARG A 277 -2.59 -2.22 17.91
C ARG A 277 -3.58 -3.38 18.08
N ARG A 278 -4.86 -3.08 18.32
CA ARG A 278 -5.91 -4.09 18.43
C ARG A 278 -6.10 -4.88 17.13
N PHE A 279 -6.13 -4.19 16.00
CA PHE A 279 -6.22 -4.82 14.69
C PHE A 279 -5.10 -5.83 14.45
N PHE A 280 -3.84 -5.41 14.61
CA PHE A 280 -2.72 -6.31 14.37
C PHE A 280 -2.67 -7.45 15.40
N SER A 281 -3.02 -7.18 16.67
CA SER A 281 -3.14 -8.25 17.67
C SER A 281 -4.15 -9.33 17.25
N GLU A 282 -5.32 -8.92 16.75
CA GLU A 282 -6.37 -9.84 16.32
C GLU A 282 -6.01 -10.56 15.01
N LEU A 283 -5.42 -9.84 14.05
CA LEU A 283 -4.93 -10.38 12.78
C LEU A 283 -3.90 -11.49 13.00
N LEU A 284 -2.85 -11.19 13.79
CA LEU A 284 -1.73 -12.11 14.01
C LEU A 284 -2.16 -13.34 14.82
N GLY A 285 -3.19 -13.23 15.67
CA GLY A 285 -3.78 -14.36 16.37
C GLY A 285 -4.57 -15.34 15.49
N ARG A 286 -4.83 -15.00 14.21
CA ARG A 286 -5.68 -15.78 13.29
C ARG A 286 -4.92 -16.41 12.12
N VAL A 287 -3.63 -16.13 12.00
CA VAL A 287 -2.81 -16.54 10.85
C VAL A 287 -1.55 -17.21 11.33
N GLU A 288 -0.95 -18.03 10.47
CA GLU A 288 0.39 -18.54 10.72
C GLU A 288 1.40 -17.40 10.55
N LEU A 289 2.26 -17.20 11.54
CA LEU A 289 3.18 -16.06 11.56
C LEU A 289 4.64 -16.52 11.52
N HIS A 290 5.39 -15.95 10.60
CA HIS A 290 6.82 -16.13 10.48
C HIS A 290 7.53 -14.79 10.35
N ILE A 291 8.83 -14.81 10.61
CA ILE A 291 9.74 -13.74 10.22
C ILE A 291 10.86 -14.33 9.38
N LEU A 292 11.12 -13.67 8.26
CA LEU A 292 12.17 -13.99 7.30
C LEU A 292 13.24 -12.91 7.38
N ASN A 293 14.47 -13.35 7.58
CA ASN A 293 15.62 -12.47 7.71
C ASN A 293 16.34 -12.36 6.36
N THR A 294 16.26 -11.20 5.72
CA THR A 294 16.72 -10.98 4.34
C THR A 294 18.19 -10.56 4.25
N ILE A 295 19.02 -11.10 5.14
CA ILE A 295 20.50 -11.02 5.09
C ILE A 295 21.09 -11.94 4.01
N GLU A 296 20.33 -12.96 3.58
CA GLU A 296 20.72 -13.85 2.48
C GLU A 296 20.40 -13.24 1.11
N THR A 297 20.86 -13.90 0.04
CA THR A 297 20.50 -13.50 -1.32
C THR A 297 18.98 -13.60 -1.55
N PRO A 298 18.41 -12.77 -2.45
CA PRO A 298 17.00 -12.85 -2.80
C PRO A 298 16.54 -14.26 -3.22
N ALA A 299 17.38 -14.98 -3.96
CA ALA A 299 17.08 -16.36 -4.39
C ALA A 299 16.96 -17.34 -3.20
N ARG A 300 17.87 -17.28 -2.22
CA ARG A 300 17.79 -18.14 -1.02
C ARG A 300 16.58 -17.79 -0.16
N SER A 301 16.33 -16.51 0.04
CA SER A 301 15.17 -16.02 0.78
C SER A 301 13.86 -16.47 0.11
N LEU A 302 13.80 -16.41 -1.22
CA LEU A 302 12.67 -16.88 -2.02
C LEU A 302 12.45 -18.40 -1.88
N GLU A 303 13.51 -19.21 -1.91
CA GLU A 303 13.38 -20.66 -1.69
C GLU A 303 12.79 -21.00 -0.32
N ARG A 304 13.12 -20.22 0.72
CA ARG A 304 12.54 -20.41 2.05
C ARG A 304 11.03 -20.14 2.05
N LEU A 305 10.60 -19.04 1.41
CA LEU A 305 9.18 -18.75 1.23
C LEU A 305 8.46 -19.86 0.44
N LYS A 306 9.06 -20.34 -0.65
CA LYS A 306 8.48 -21.42 -1.46
C LYS A 306 8.37 -22.74 -0.69
N LYS A 307 9.28 -23.02 0.25
CA LYS A 307 9.21 -24.22 1.11
C LYS A 307 8.15 -24.10 2.20
N LEU A 308 7.89 -22.88 2.68
CA LEU A 308 6.87 -22.59 3.67
C LEU A 308 5.45 -22.80 3.11
N ASP A 309 5.25 -22.45 1.83
CA ASP A 309 3.95 -22.44 1.14
C ASP A 309 3.64 -23.74 0.38
N ARG A 310 4.42 -24.80 0.61
CA ARG A 310 4.20 -26.14 0.09
C ARG A 310 3.44 -27.02 1.07
#